data_AF-A0A254SBB9-F1
#
_entry.id   AF-A0A254SBB9-F1
#
_cell.length_a   1.000
_cell.length_b   1.000
_cell.length_c   1.000
_cell.angle_alpha   90.00
_cell.angle_beta   90.00
_cell.angle_gamma   90.00
#
_symmetry.space_group_name_H-M   'P 1'
#
loop_
_entity.id
_entity.type
_entity.pdbx_description
1 polymer ?
#
loop_
_entity_poly.entity_id
_entity_poly.type
_entity_poly.pdbx_seq_one_letter_code
_entity_poly.pdbx_strand_id
1 'polypeptide(L)'
;MNLKNIAIALTVLVFGLIAMLFMQKGNYVNQAKEHYDATTAKSFKGNSMVLELVNNGIETNKSTWAIACQALQTVKTSQDMARLEAKFFPATKGTMSITNKTRRFEASSANVIVSTFGKVEEDKKTGVKSLADLQSVDVSVLLGNVVAAAESDEGAEEGDEE
;
A
#
# COMPACT_ATOMS: atom_id res chain seq x y z
N MET A 1 -81.64 -10.82 1.42
CA MET A 1 -80.31 -10.26 1.07
C MET A 1 -80.14 -10.38 -0.43
N ASN A 2 -80.05 -9.26 -1.16
CA ASN A 2 -80.11 -9.27 -2.63
C ASN A 2 -78.81 -9.83 -3.24
N LEU A 3 -78.93 -10.86 -4.09
CA LEU A 3 -77.83 -11.56 -4.77
C LEU A 3 -76.83 -10.60 -5.45
N LYS A 4 -77.34 -9.46 -5.94
CA LYS A 4 -76.55 -8.38 -6.55
C LYS A 4 -75.54 -7.75 -5.58
N ASN A 5 -75.93 -7.54 -4.33
CA ASN A 5 -75.05 -6.94 -3.32
C ASN A 5 -73.96 -7.92 -2.86
N ILE A 6 -74.28 -9.22 -2.84
CA ILE A 6 -73.31 -10.28 -2.56
C ILE A 6 -72.30 -10.39 -3.70
N ALA A 7 -72.74 -10.35 -4.95
CA ALA A 7 -71.87 -10.42 -6.12
C ALA A 7 -70.90 -9.23 -6.22
N ILE A 8 -71.36 -8.02 -5.89
CA ILE A 8 -70.52 -6.81 -5.85
C ILE A 8 -69.48 -6.90 -4.71
N ALA A 9 -69.89 -7.37 -3.53
CA ALA A 9 -68.94 -7.56 -2.42
C ALA A 9 -67.85 -8.59 -2.76
N LEU A 10 -68.22 -9.66 -3.47
CA LEU A 10 -67.28 -10.73 -3.85
C LEU A 10 -66.29 -10.28 -4.93
N THR A 11 -66.72 -9.48 -5.91
CA THR A 11 -65.79 -8.92 -6.91
C THR A 11 -64.81 -7.92 -6.30
N VAL A 12 -65.26 -7.04 -5.40
CA VAL A 12 -64.35 -6.13 -4.67
C VAL A 12 -63.32 -6.90 -3.85
N LEU A 13 -63.73 -7.99 -3.20
CA LEU A 13 -62.82 -8.85 -2.42
C LEU A 13 -61.78 -9.54 -3.30
N VAL A 14 -62.18 -10.06 -4.47
CA VAL A 14 -61.26 -10.69 -5.43
C VAL A 14 -60.24 -9.68 -5.97
N PHE A 15 -60.67 -8.48 -6.36
CA PHE A 15 -59.75 -7.43 -6.81
C PHE A 15 -58.82 -6.95 -5.68
N GLY A 16 -59.30 -6.89 -4.44
CA GLY A 16 -58.47 -6.58 -3.27
C GLY A 16 -57.38 -7.61 -3.02
N LEU A 17 -57.70 -8.91 -3.12
CA LEU A 17 -56.72 -10.00 -2.99
C LEU A 17 -55.68 -9.97 -4.11
N ILE A 18 -56.10 -9.72 -5.35
CA ILE A 18 -55.19 -9.61 -6.50
C ILE A 18 -54.23 -8.42 -6.31
N ALA A 19 -54.74 -7.26 -5.88
CA ALA A 19 -53.91 -6.08 -5.62
C ALA A 19 -52.88 -6.33 -4.49
N MET A 20 -53.27 -7.01 -3.41
CA MET A 20 -52.34 -7.41 -2.34
C MET A 20 -51.24 -8.36 -2.84
N LEU A 21 -51.59 -9.34 -3.68
CA LEU A 21 -50.62 -10.28 -4.25
C LEU A 21 -49.60 -9.58 -5.17
N PHE A 22 -50.04 -8.61 -5.98
CA PHE A 22 -49.14 -7.81 -6.80
C PHE A 22 -48.26 -6.88 -5.97
N MET A 23 -48.78 -6.28 -4.90
CA MET A 23 -47.97 -5.47 -3.98
C MET A 23 -46.94 -6.30 -3.22
N GLN A 24 -47.31 -7.49 -2.73
CA GLN A 24 -46.38 -8.39 -2.06
C GLN A 24 -45.26 -8.86 -2.99
N LYS A 25 -45.59 -9.26 -4.23
CA LYS A 25 -44.56 -9.64 -5.22
C LYS A 25 -43.70 -8.45 -5.66
N GLY A 26 -44.30 -7.28 -5.87
CA GLY A 26 -43.59 -6.07 -6.27
C GLY A 26 -42.56 -5.61 -5.22
N ASN A 27 -42.94 -5.61 -3.94
CA ASN A 27 -42.03 -5.28 -2.84
C ASN A 27 -40.90 -6.31 -2.71
N TYR A 28 -41.20 -7.61 -2.86
CA TYR A 28 -40.17 -8.66 -2.85
C TYR A 28 -39.16 -8.51 -3.98
N VAL A 29 -39.62 -8.20 -5.20
CA VAL A 29 -38.74 -8.02 -6.37
C VAL A 29 -37.88 -6.76 -6.22
N ASN A 30 -38.44 -5.65 -5.74
CA ASN A 30 -37.65 -4.45 -5.47
C ASN A 30 -36.61 -4.66 -4.38
N GLN A 31 -36.98 -5.31 -3.27
CA GLN A 31 -36.05 -5.60 -2.18
C GLN A 31 -34.94 -6.56 -2.62
N ALA A 32 -35.28 -7.59 -3.41
CA ALA A 32 -34.28 -8.47 -3.99
C ALA A 32 -33.34 -7.69 -4.91
N LYS A 33 -33.87 -6.86 -5.81
CA LYS A 33 -33.08 -6.04 -6.73
C LYS A 33 -32.14 -5.09 -5.99
N GLU A 34 -32.65 -4.35 -5.01
CA GLU A 34 -31.84 -3.44 -4.17
C GLU A 34 -30.74 -4.19 -3.42
N HIS A 35 -31.05 -5.36 -2.85
CA HIS A 35 -30.05 -6.18 -2.17
C HIS A 35 -29.00 -6.74 -3.14
N TYR A 36 -29.40 -7.18 -4.33
CA TYR A 36 -28.49 -7.65 -5.38
C TYR A 36 -27.59 -6.51 -5.87
N ASP A 37 -28.14 -5.34 -6.17
CA ASP A 37 -27.38 -4.17 -6.63
C ASP A 37 -26.40 -3.71 -5.55
N ALA A 38 -26.82 -3.62 -4.29
CA ALA A 38 -25.96 -3.23 -3.17
C ALA A 38 -24.83 -4.26 -2.92
N THR A 39 -25.14 -5.55 -2.94
CA THR A 39 -24.15 -6.62 -2.74
C THR A 39 -23.15 -6.67 -3.89
N THR A 40 -23.64 -6.49 -5.12
CA THR A 40 -22.81 -6.47 -6.33
C THR A 40 -21.87 -5.26 -6.31
N ALA A 41 -22.38 -4.06 -6.06
CA ALA A 41 -21.58 -2.84 -5.97
C ALA A 41 -20.52 -2.94 -4.86
N LYS A 42 -20.87 -3.49 -3.69
CA LYS A 42 -19.93 -3.73 -2.58
C LYS A 42 -18.82 -4.71 -2.98
N SER A 43 -19.17 -5.79 -3.67
CA SER A 43 -18.21 -6.80 -4.13
C SER A 43 -17.25 -6.24 -5.19
N PHE A 44 -17.76 -5.48 -6.15
CA PHE A 44 -16.93 -4.80 -7.15
C PHE A 44 -15.98 -3.78 -6.52
N LYS A 45 -16.47 -2.97 -5.57
CA LYS A 45 -15.64 -2.00 -4.85
C LYS A 45 -14.55 -2.66 -4.00
N GLY A 46 -14.88 -3.78 -3.34
CA GLY A 46 -13.89 -4.58 -2.61
C GLY A 46 -12.81 -5.11 -3.54
N ASN A 47 -13.20 -5.72 -4.67
CA ASN A 47 -12.26 -6.26 -5.64
C ASN A 47 -11.39 -5.18 -6.30
N SER A 48 -11.94 -4.01 -6.61
CA SER A 48 -11.14 -2.90 -7.16
C SER A 48 -10.11 -2.39 -6.16
N MET A 49 -10.45 -2.31 -4.87
CA MET A 49 -9.51 -1.91 -3.81
C MET A 49 -8.38 -2.92 -3.66
N VAL A 50 -8.68 -4.22 -3.75
CA VAL A 50 -7.65 -5.27 -3.71
C VAL A 50 -6.73 -5.17 -4.93
N LEU A 51 -7.28 -4.97 -6.13
CA LEU A 51 -6.47 -4.82 -7.35
C LEU A 51 -5.56 -3.59 -7.28
N GLU A 52 -6.07 -2.47 -6.77
CA GLU A 52 -5.28 -1.26 -6.57
C GLU A 52 -4.13 -1.50 -5.57
N LEU A 53 -4.40 -2.17 -4.46
CA LEU A 53 -3.39 -2.50 -3.46
C LEU A 53 -2.31 -3.44 -4.02
N VAL A 54 -2.70 -4.44 -4.79
CA VAL A 54 -1.78 -5.36 -5.47
C VAL A 54 -0.92 -4.61 -6.49
N ASN A 55 -1.54 -3.74 -7.32
CA ASN A 55 -0.81 -2.96 -8.31
C ASN A 55 0.21 -2.00 -7.66
N ASN A 56 -0.20 -1.29 -6.60
CA ASN A 56 0.69 -0.42 -5.85
C ASN A 56 1.85 -1.22 -5.21
N GLY A 57 1.57 -2.42 -4.71
CA GLY A 57 2.59 -3.32 -4.19
C GLY A 57 3.61 -3.75 -5.25
N ILE A 58 3.13 -4.12 -6.44
CA ILE A 58 3.98 -4.49 -7.60
C ILE A 58 4.83 -3.29 -8.03
N GLU A 59 4.25 -2.11 -8.13
CA GLU A 59 4.97 -0.90 -8.54
C GLU A 59 6.05 -0.52 -7.53
N THR A 60 5.74 -0.57 -6.23
CA THR A 60 6.70 -0.32 -5.16
C THR A 60 7.85 -1.32 -5.21
N ASN A 61 7.55 -2.61 -5.40
CA ASN A 61 8.57 -3.65 -5.51
C ASN A 61 9.46 -3.47 -6.74
N LYS A 62 8.85 -3.23 -7.90
CA LYS A 62 9.56 -2.96 -9.16
C LYS A 62 10.50 -1.75 -9.03
N SER A 63 10.01 -0.66 -8.44
CA SER A 63 10.81 0.56 -8.23
C SER A 63 11.96 0.33 -7.26
N THR A 64 11.74 -0.44 -6.20
CA THR A 64 12.80 -0.77 -5.23
C THR A 64 13.88 -1.67 -5.86
N TRP A 65 13.49 -2.66 -6.66
CA TRP A 65 14.43 -3.45 -7.47
C TRP A 65 15.19 -2.61 -8.49
N ALA A 66 14.53 -1.66 -9.15
CA ALA A 66 15.17 -0.77 -10.09
C ALA A 66 16.27 0.07 -9.42
N ILE A 67 16.04 0.54 -8.19
CA ILE A 67 17.08 1.22 -7.40
C ILE A 67 18.25 0.28 -7.14
N ALA A 68 18.01 -0.93 -6.62
CA ALA A 68 19.09 -1.87 -6.29
C ALA A 68 19.96 -2.21 -7.53
N CYS A 69 19.32 -2.48 -8.67
CA CYS A 69 20.02 -2.78 -9.92
C CYS A 69 20.78 -1.57 -10.48
N GLN A 70 20.22 -0.36 -10.42
CA GLN A 70 20.88 0.85 -10.93
C GLN A 70 21.98 1.35 -9.99
N ALA A 71 21.86 1.11 -8.68
CA ALA A 71 22.84 1.52 -7.70
C ALA A 71 24.22 0.92 -8.02
N LEU A 72 24.28 -0.38 -8.30
CA LEU A 72 25.54 -1.07 -8.64
C LEU A 72 26.22 -0.53 -9.91
N GLN A 73 25.49 0.16 -10.78
CA GLN A 73 26.03 0.68 -12.05
C GLN A 73 26.40 2.16 -11.98
N THR A 74 25.69 2.94 -11.15
CA THR A 74 25.70 4.41 -11.24
C THR A 74 26.08 5.12 -9.94
N VAL A 75 25.97 4.45 -8.80
CA VAL A 75 26.15 5.07 -7.48
C VAL A 75 27.60 4.88 -7.01
N LYS A 76 28.23 5.98 -6.64
CA LYS A 76 29.56 5.99 -6.03
C LYS A 76 29.55 6.51 -4.59
N THR A 77 28.56 7.35 -4.27
CA THR A 77 28.43 8.02 -2.98
C THR A 77 27.01 7.89 -2.41
N SER A 78 26.83 8.12 -1.12
CA SER A 78 25.50 8.14 -0.51
C SER A 78 24.60 9.25 -1.06
N GLN A 79 25.18 10.34 -1.57
CA GLN A 79 24.41 11.40 -2.25
C GLN A 79 23.87 10.94 -3.59
N ASP A 80 24.66 10.19 -4.36
CA ASP A 80 24.18 9.61 -5.63
C ASP A 80 23.07 8.58 -5.37
N MET A 81 23.21 7.80 -4.29
CA MET A 81 22.16 6.89 -3.85
C MET A 81 20.87 7.64 -3.49
N ALA A 82 20.97 8.73 -2.72
CA ALA A 82 19.81 9.56 -2.36
C ALA A 82 19.14 10.19 -3.59
N ARG A 83 19.91 10.61 -4.61
CA ARG A 83 19.36 11.12 -5.88
C ARG A 83 18.65 10.01 -6.67
N LEU A 84 19.22 8.81 -6.69
CA LEU A 84 18.61 7.66 -7.33
C LEU A 84 17.29 7.28 -6.66
N GLU A 85 17.27 7.20 -5.32
CA GLU A 85 16.06 6.96 -4.53
C GLU A 85 14.97 8.00 -4.83
N ALA A 86 15.32 9.29 -4.82
CA ALA A 86 14.37 10.38 -5.06
C ALA A 86 13.75 10.36 -6.47
N LYS A 87 14.42 9.73 -7.46
CA LYS A 87 13.88 9.55 -8.82
C LYS A 87 12.68 8.60 -8.83
N PHE A 88 12.66 7.60 -7.96
CA PHE A 88 11.59 6.60 -7.87
C PHE A 88 10.62 6.89 -6.72
N PHE A 89 11.12 7.44 -5.61
CA PHE A 89 10.36 7.74 -4.41
C PHE A 89 10.69 9.16 -3.90
N PRO A 90 10.17 10.21 -4.55
CA PRO A 90 10.53 11.61 -4.24
C PRO A 90 10.14 12.04 -2.82
N ALA A 91 9.14 11.40 -2.21
CA ALA A 91 8.68 11.69 -0.86
C ALA A 91 9.39 10.87 0.23
N THR A 92 10.16 9.84 -0.14
CA THR A 92 10.78 8.91 0.81
C THR A 92 12.28 9.21 0.93
N LYS A 93 12.78 9.33 2.17
CA LYS A 93 14.19 9.60 2.42
C LYS A 93 14.82 8.40 3.11
N GLY A 94 15.90 7.88 2.54
CA GLY A 94 16.73 6.88 3.22
C GLY A 94 17.54 7.49 4.37
N THR A 95 17.75 6.68 5.42
CA THR A 95 18.59 7.00 6.58
C THR A 95 20.04 6.57 6.33
N MET A 96 20.98 7.28 6.95
CA MET A 96 22.41 7.01 6.81
C MET A 96 23.00 6.76 8.19
N SER A 97 23.81 5.70 8.32
CA SER A 97 24.64 5.43 9.47
C SER A 97 26.11 5.64 9.09
N ILE A 98 26.74 6.65 9.69
CA ILE A 98 28.18 6.90 9.50
C ILE A 98 29.01 5.80 10.16
N THR A 99 28.58 5.34 11.34
CA THR A 99 29.24 4.27 12.11
C THR A 99 29.27 2.95 11.34
N ASN A 100 28.12 2.54 10.79
CA ASN A 100 28.00 1.29 10.05
C ASN A 100 28.37 1.45 8.56
N LYS A 101 28.66 2.67 8.11
CA LYS A 101 28.89 3.03 6.70
C LYS A 101 27.78 2.54 5.78
N THR A 102 26.54 2.60 6.25
CA THR A 102 25.38 2.10 5.53
C THR A 102 24.38 3.20 5.25
N ARG A 103 23.63 3.04 4.16
CA ARG A 103 22.41 3.80 3.86
C ARG A 103 21.25 2.83 3.73
N ARG A 104 20.25 3.00 4.58
CA ARG A 104 19.02 2.20 4.55
C ARG A 104 17.93 3.00 3.86
N PHE A 105 17.30 2.41 2.85
CA PHE A 105 16.14 2.98 2.18
C PHE A 105 14.96 2.03 2.33
N GLU A 106 13.82 2.59 2.76
CA GLU A 106 12.61 1.83 3.08
C GLU A 106 11.42 2.50 2.40
N ALA A 107 10.97 1.92 1.28
CA ALA A 107 9.77 2.37 0.58
C ALA A 107 8.50 1.85 1.28
N SER A 108 8.61 0.69 1.92
CA SER A 108 7.61 0.08 2.82
C SER A 108 8.30 -1.00 3.64
N SER A 109 7.65 -1.52 4.67
CA SER A 109 8.22 -2.56 5.55
C SER A 109 8.68 -3.83 4.82
N ALA A 110 8.09 -4.14 3.66
CA ALA A 110 8.47 -5.27 2.81
C ALA A 110 9.45 -4.89 1.68
N ASN A 111 9.74 -3.60 1.49
CA ASN A 111 10.61 -3.10 0.42
C ASN A 111 11.71 -2.23 1.03
N VAL A 112 12.74 -2.93 1.53
CA VAL A 112 13.92 -2.33 2.18
C VAL A 112 15.17 -2.73 1.41
N ILE A 113 16.06 -1.76 1.22
CA ILE A 113 17.42 -1.99 0.71
C ILE A 113 18.44 -1.34 1.66
N VAL A 114 19.58 -1.99 1.83
CA VAL A 114 20.70 -1.44 2.60
C VAL A 114 21.93 -1.39 1.73
N SER A 115 22.41 -0.19 1.45
CA SER A 115 23.66 0.04 0.73
C SER A 115 24.83 0.16 1.70
N THR A 116 25.91 -0.57 1.46
CA THR A 116 27.14 -0.51 2.27
C THR A 116 28.25 0.18 1.49
N PHE A 117 28.99 1.05 2.17
CA PHE A 117 30.05 1.87 1.61
C PHE A 117 31.40 1.59 2.30
N GLY A 118 32.50 1.71 1.57
CA GLY A 118 33.84 1.39 2.07
C GLY A 118 34.40 2.45 3.01
N LYS A 119 34.04 3.72 2.79
CA LYS A 119 34.65 4.86 3.50
C LYS A 119 33.68 6.00 3.77
N VAL A 120 34.04 6.78 4.78
CA VAL A 120 33.40 8.06 5.11
C VAL A 120 34.29 9.17 4.56
N GLU A 121 33.72 10.06 3.75
CA GLU A 121 34.39 11.25 3.22
C GLU A 121 33.77 12.50 3.85
N GLU A 122 34.63 13.40 4.32
CA GLU A 122 34.22 14.69 4.87
C GLU A 122 34.55 15.80 3.88
N ASP A 123 33.55 16.61 3.54
CA ASP A 123 33.77 17.79 2.72
C ASP A 123 34.50 18.86 3.55
N LYS A 124 35.74 19.15 3.17
CA LYS A 124 36.61 20.13 3.85
C LYS A 124 36.03 21.56 3.92
N LYS A 125 35.03 21.90 3.10
CA LYS A 125 34.41 23.23 3.09
C LYS A 125 33.17 23.32 3.96
N THR A 126 32.42 22.23 4.08
CA THR A 126 31.11 22.22 4.76
C THR A 126 31.11 21.39 6.04
N GLY A 127 32.14 20.59 6.29
CA GLY A 127 32.24 19.64 7.41
C GLY A 127 31.26 18.47 7.31
N VAL A 128 30.50 18.37 6.21
CA VAL A 128 29.46 17.36 6.05
C VAL A 128 30.11 16.01 5.71
N LYS A 129 29.83 15.00 6.53
CA LYS A 129 30.24 13.62 6.29
C LYS A 129 29.29 12.93 5.32
N SER A 130 29.87 12.24 4.35
CA SER A 130 29.16 11.44 3.35
C SER A 130 29.80 10.06 3.23
N LEU A 131 29.08 9.10 2.67
CA LEU A 131 29.63 7.76 2.43
C LEU A 131 30.06 7.67 0.97
N ALA A 132 31.19 7.01 0.71
CA ALA A 132 31.73 6.82 -0.62
C ALA A 132 32.25 5.40 -0.79
N ASP A 133 32.47 5.00 -2.05
CA ASP A 133 32.90 3.66 -2.44
C ASP A 133 31.81 2.61 -2.14
N LEU A 134 30.72 2.62 -2.93
CA LEU A 134 29.65 1.63 -2.80
C LEU A 134 30.22 0.22 -2.99
N GLN A 135 30.08 -0.63 -1.97
CA GLN A 135 30.59 -2.01 -1.99
C GLN A 135 29.49 -3.02 -2.28
N SER A 136 28.32 -2.84 -1.68
CA SER A 136 27.21 -3.78 -1.82
C SER A 136 25.86 -3.11 -1.62
N VAL A 137 24.83 -3.74 -2.18
CA VAL A 137 23.43 -3.42 -1.92
C VAL A 137 22.76 -4.71 -1.46
N ASP A 138 22.35 -4.73 -0.19
CA ASP A 138 21.59 -5.81 0.39
C ASP A 138 20.10 -5.65 0.03
N VAL A 139 19.56 -6.72 -0.57
CA VAL A 139 18.17 -6.87 -1.01
C VAL A 139 17.49 -8.06 -0.31
N SER A 140 18.05 -8.54 0.81
CA SER A 140 17.55 -9.74 1.50
C SER A 140 16.06 -9.64 1.85
N VAL A 141 15.59 -8.47 2.27
CA VAL A 141 14.18 -8.23 2.56
C VAL A 141 13.30 -8.37 1.30
N LEU A 142 13.77 -7.90 0.14
CA LEU A 142 13.07 -8.06 -1.15
C LEU A 142 13.00 -9.53 -1.60
N LEU A 143 13.97 -10.35 -1.17
CA LEU A 143 14.01 -11.78 -1.44
C LEU A 143 13.22 -12.61 -0.41
N GLY A 144 12.60 -11.97 0.58
CA GLY A 144 11.84 -12.64 1.64
C GLY A 144 12.71 -13.15 2.81
N ASN A 145 13.98 -12.81 2.84
CA ASN A 145 14.89 -13.14 3.94
C ASN A 145 14.85 -12.01 4.98
N VAL A 146 14.12 -12.23 6.08
CA VAL A 146 13.94 -11.25 7.18
C VAL A 146 15.15 -11.20 8.13
N VAL A 147 16.27 -11.84 7.79
CA VAL A 147 17.45 -11.85 8.65
C VAL A 147 18.27 -10.58 8.45
N ALA A 148 17.94 -9.60 9.29
CA ALA A 148 18.78 -8.51 9.82
C ALA A 148 19.47 -7.56 8.82
N ALA A 149 18.68 -6.69 8.19
CA ALA A 149 19.18 -5.35 7.87
C ALA A 149 19.39 -4.61 9.19
N ALA A 150 20.64 -4.55 9.66
CA ALA A 150 21.09 -3.98 10.91
C ALA A 150 20.24 -2.79 11.39
N GLU A 151 19.83 -2.87 12.66
CA GLU A 151 19.17 -1.78 13.38
C GLU A 151 19.95 -0.47 13.13
N SER A 152 19.21 0.56 12.73
CA SER A 152 19.66 1.93 12.93
C SER A 152 19.78 2.11 14.43
N ASP A 153 21.01 2.09 14.93
CA ASP A 153 21.35 2.43 16.30
C ASP A 153 21.03 3.93 16.52
N GLU A 154 19.76 4.22 16.80
CA GLU A 154 19.35 5.44 17.48
C GLU A 154 19.55 5.21 18.98
N GLY A 155 20.74 5.53 19.51
CA GLY A 155 21.00 5.29 20.93
C GLY A 155 22.42 5.48 21.42
N ALA A 156 23.08 6.58 21.06
CA ALA A 156 24.25 7.04 21.83
C ALA A 156 24.23 8.58 21.89
N GLU A 157 23.24 9.10 22.63
CA GLU A 157 23.38 10.43 23.21
C GLU A 157 24.47 10.42 24.30
N GLU A 158 25.09 11.58 24.38
CA GLU A 158 26.18 12.02 25.24
C GLU A 158 26.10 11.55 26.70
N GLY A 159 27.29 11.29 27.25
CA GLY A 159 27.52 11.07 28.67
C GLY A 159 29.01 11.08 29.00
N ASP A 160 29.72 12.08 28.49
CA ASP A 160 30.97 12.54 29.11
C ASP A 160 30.55 13.31 30.38
N GLU A 161 30.65 12.66 31.54
CA GLU A 161 30.69 13.33 32.83
C GLU A 161 31.98 12.94 33.55
N GLU A 162 32.85 13.95 33.69
CA GLU A 162 34.05 14.12 34.53
C GLU A 162 35.35 13.31 34.25
#